data_AF-A0A182F074-F1
#
_entry.id   AF-A0A182F074-F1
#
_cell.length_a   1.000
_cell.length_b   1.000
_cell.length_c   1.000
_cell.angle_alpha   90.00
_cell.angle_beta   90.00
_cell.angle_gamma   90.00
#
_symmetry.space_group_name_H-M   'P 1'
#
loop_
_entity.id
_entity.type
_entity.pdbx_description
1 polymer ?
#
loop_
_entity_poly.entity_id
_entity_poly.type
_entity_poly.pdbx_seq_one_letter_code
_entity_poly.pdbx_strand_id
1 'polypeptide(L)' 'MTVSRPFEKIGVDLFGPMWVKNGTASKRWVALFTCLVTRAIHMEVMKNMSAEAFMQTFR' A
#
# COMPACT_ATOMS: atom_id res chain seq x y z
N MET A 1 15.05 24.90 -8.57
CA MET A 1 14.17 23.98 -7.81
C MET A 1 13.23 23.34 -8.80
N THR A 2 13.33 22.02 -9.02
CA THR A 2 12.37 21.31 -9.88
C THR A 2 11.06 21.13 -9.12
N VAL A 3 9.95 21.59 -9.69
CA VAL A 3 8.61 21.32 -9.14
C VAL A 3 8.27 19.86 -9.47
N SER A 4 8.07 19.02 -8.46
CA SER A 4 7.58 17.65 -8.64
C SER A 4 6.08 17.58 -8.39
N ARG A 5 5.38 16.79 -9.18
CA ARG A 5 3.93 16.54 -9.01
C ARG A 5 3.69 15.64 -7.79
N PRO A 6 2.50 15.73 -7.14
CA PRO A 6 2.11 14.73 -6.16
C PRO A 6 2.23 13.32 -6.73
N PHE A 7 2.80 12.40 -5.94
CA PHE A 7 3.08 11.01 -6.31
C PHE A 7 4.10 10.79 -7.44
N GLU A 8 4.87 11.81 -7.83
CA GLU A 8 5.98 11.62 -8.79
C GLU A 8 7.16 10.82 -8.19
N LYS A 9 7.36 10.93 -6.88
CA LYS A 9 8.36 10.18 -6.12
C LYS A 9 7.64 9.41 -5.01
N ILE A 10 7.66 8.08 -5.08
CA ILE A 10 6.90 7.21 -4.17
C ILE A 10 7.88 6.26 -3.48
N GLY A 11 7.78 6.17 -2.16
CA GLY A 11 8.31 5.05 -1.38
C GLY A 11 7.20 4.03 -1.13
N VAL A 12 7.53 2.74 -1.17
CA VAL A 12 6.57 1.66 -0.91
C VAL A 12 7.03 0.84 0.28
N ASP A 13 6.10 0.52 1.17
CA ASP A 13 6.32 -0.39 2.29
C ASP A 13 5.13 -1.36 2.44
N LEU A 14 5.37 -2.53 3.04
CA LEU A 14 4.33 -3.53 3.30
C LEU A 14 4.17 -3.76 4.81
N PHE A 15 2.99 -3.43 5.32
CA PHE A 15 2.64 -3.60 6.73
C PHE A 15 1.76 -4.84 6.95
N GLY A 16 2.05 -5.63 8.00
CA GLY A 16 1.23 -6.76 8.42
C GLY A 16 2.00 -7.93 9.04
N PRO A 17 1.36 -9.11 9.21
CA PRO A 17 -0.05 -9.38 8.93
C PRO A 17 -0.97 -8.86 10.04
N MET A 18 -2.08 -8.26 9.65
CA MET A 18 -3.18 -7.90 10.55
C MET A 18 -4.34 -8.88 10.39
N TRP A 19 -4.97 -9.25 11.50
CA TRP A 19 -6.15 -10.09 11.50
C TRP A 19 -7.39 -9.25 11.21
N VAL A 20 -8.03 -9.50 10.09
CA VAL A 20 -9.28 -8.84 9.69
C VAL A 20 -10.42 -9.84 9.79
N LYS A 21 -11.50 -9.45 10.48
CA LYS A 21 -12.74 -10.23 10.56
C LYS A 21 -13.75 -9.68 9.56
N ASN A 22 -14.01 -10.45 8.51
CA ASN A 22 -15.15 -10.23 7.61
C ASN A 22 -15.83 -11.58 7.37
N GLY A 23 -16.69 -11.99 8.30
CA GLY A 23 -17.19 -13.36 8.42
C GLY A 23 -16.17 -14.28 9.10
N THR A 24 -15.12 -14.69 8.37
CA THR A 24 -14.02 -15.51 8.91
C THR A 24 -12.78 -14.66 9.15
N ALA A 25 -12.06 -14.91 10.25
CA ALA A 25 -10.80 -14.23 10.54
C ALA A 25 -9.75 -14.62 9.49
N SER A 26 -9.15 -13.63 8.83
CA SER A 26 -8.12 -13.85 7.82
C SER A 26 -6.97 -12.85 7.98
N LYS A 27 -5.76 -13.28 7.64
CA LYS A 27 -4.59 -12.41 7.58
C LYS A 27 -4.67 -11.52 6.34
N ARG A 28 -4.38 -10.25 6.53
CA ARG A 28 -4.24 -9.25 5.46
C ARG A 28 -2.95 -8.46 5.66
N TRP A 29 -2.46 -7.93 4.55
CA TRP A 29 -1.33 -7.00 4.50
C TRP A 29 -1.83 -5.68 3.93
N VAL A 30 -1.07 -4.62 4.11
CA VAL A 30 -1.38 -3.31 3.55
C VAL A 30 -0.16 -2.82 2.79
N ALA A 31 -0.36 -2.47 1.52
CA ALA A 31 0.61 -1.72 0.74
C ALA A 31 0.49 -0.24 1.09
N LEU A 32 1.61 0.36 1.52
CA LEU A 32 1.71 1.78 1.85
C LEU A 32 2.48 2.49 0.73
N PHE A 33 1.77 3.31 -0.04
CA PHE A 33 2.35 4.17 -1.06
C PHE A 33 2.55 5.57 -0.48
N THR A 34 3.78 5.87 -0.10
CA THR A 34 4.15 7.15 0.50
C THR A 34 4.63 8.11 -0.58
N CYS A 35 3.90 9.20 -0.79
CA CYS A 35 4.34 10.30 -1.64
C CYS A 35 5.50 11.05 -0.95
N LEU A 36 6.70 10.96 -1.50
CA LEU A 36 7.89 11.63 -0.97
C LEU A 36 7.90 13.15 -1.23
N VAL A 37 7.00 13.63 -2.09
CA VAL A 37 6.85 15.06 -2.41
C VAL A 37 5.95 15.76 -1.38
N THR A 38 4.79 15.18 -1.07
CA THR A 38 3.77 15.81 -0.20
C THR A 38 3.62 15.14 1.16
N ARG A 39 4.26 14.00 1.39
CA ARG A 39 4.07 13.13 2.57
C ARG A 39 2.68 12.50 2.70
N ALA A 40 1.85 12.56 1.65
CA ALA A 40 0.59 11.83 1.59
C ALA A 40 0.82 10.32 1.55
N ILE A 41 -0.05 9.54 2.19
CA ILE A 41 -0.01 8.07 2.19
C ILE A 41 -1.29 7.54 1.55
N HIS A 42 -1.13 6.76 0.47
CA HIS A 42 -2.21 5.96 -0.10
C HIS A 42 -2.03 4.50 0.36
N MET A 43 -3.12 3.88 0.84
CA MET A 43 -3.08 2.57 1.48
C MET A 43 -4.05 1.63 0.79
N GLU A 44 -3.58 0.43 0.45
CA GLU A 44 -4.38 -0.60 -0.22
C GLU A 44 -4.24 -1.94 0.50
N VAL A 45 -5.35 -2.67 0.64
CA VAL A 45 -5.38 -3.94 1.37
C VAL A 45 -5.02 -5.10 0.45
N MET A 46 -4.02 -5.87 0.84
CA MET A 46 -3.55 -7.07 0.16
C MET A 46 -4.07 -8.34 0.84
N LYS A 47 -4.51 -9.31 0.02
CA LYS A 47 -5.02 -10.61 0.51
C LYS A 47 -3.92 -11.49 1.10
N ASN A 48 -2.72 -11.42 0.53
CA ASN A 48 -1.52 -12.16 0.92
C ASN A 48 -0.27 -11.38 0.48
N MET A 49 0.93 -11.89 0.78
CA MET A 49 2.21 -11.24 0.46
C MET A 49 2.78 -11.66 -0.91
N SER A 50 1.94 -12.11 -1.85
CA SER A 50 2.39 -12.49 -3.19
C SER A 50 2.55 -11.27 -4.10
N ALA A 51 3.38 -11.41 -5.14
CA ALA A 51 3.59 -10.36 -6.14
C ALA A 51 2.28 -10.03 -6.88
N GLU A 52 1.45 -11.02 -7.20
CA GLU A 52 0.16 -10.82 -7.86
C GLU A 52 -0.80 -10.01 -6.99
N ALA A 53 -0.85 -10.30 -5.68
CA ALA A 53 -1.67 -9.53 -4.75
C ALA A 53 -1.16 -8.09 -4.61
N PHE A 54 0.15 -7.88 -4.66
CA PHE A 54 0.75 -6.54 -4.67
C PHE A 54 0.41 -5.79 -5.98
N MET A 55 0.51 -6.45 -7.13
CA MET A 55 0.16 -5.83 -8.42
C MET A 55 -1.30 -5.37 -8.47
N GLN A 56 -2.21 -6.06 -7.80
CA GLN A 56 -3.61 -5.67 -7.68
C GLN A 56 -3.85 -4.39 -6.86
N THR A 57 -2.83 -3.88 -6.16
CA THR A 57 -2.91 -2.62 -5.38
C THR A 57 -2.56 -1.37 -6.19
N PHE A 58 -1.96 -1.51 -7.37
CA PHE A 58 -1.75 -0.36 -8.26
C PHE A 58 -3.06 -0.04 -8.98
N ARG A 59 -3.57 1.18 -8.78
CA ARG A 59 -4.76 1.73 -9.43
C ARG A 59 -4.44 3.06 -10.09
#